data_AF-A0A8X6SN42-F1
#
_entry.id   AF-A0A8X6SN42-F1
#
_cell.length_a   1.000
_cell.length_b   1.000
_cell.length_c   1.000
_cell.angle_alpha   90.00
_cell.angle_beta   90.00
_cell.angle_gamma   90.00
#
_symmetry.space_group_name_H-M   'P 1'
#
loop_
_entity.id
_entity.type
_entity.pdbx_description
1 polymer ?
#
loop_
_entity_poly.entity_id
_entity_poly.type
_entity_poly.pdbx_seq_one_letter_code
_entity_poly.pdbx_strand_id
1 'polypeptide(L)'
;MSGYSKQIVLQWIPGHCCVTGNELSDPLAKKGASIQQTTRKVVPFTSAKRIDKKKMNDLSSIRYAERNSNKIWWNNLKDISMCARRKEVAEFCLTTGHDCLLKYFHRIHVAQAHFCMLCDFREDTDADRIRRCPSLKGFSMCNLYWQARDLLSS
;
A
#
# COMPACT_ATOMS: atom_id res chain seq x y z
N MET A 1 -11.77 -21.32 43.00
CA MET A 1 -12.73 -20.22 42.72
C MET A 1 -14.13 -20.80 42.85
N SER A 2 -14.83 -20.54 43.96
CA SER A 2 -16.19 -21.08 44.17
C SER A 2 -17.18 -20.23 43.38
N GLY A 3 -17.72 -20.77 42.28
CA GLY A 3 -18.78 -20.15 41.51
C GLY A 3 -20.12 -20.45 42.16
N TYR A 4 -20.78 -19.46 42.75
CA TYR A 4 -22.13 -19.62 43.27
C TYR A 4 -23.10 -19.81 42.09
N SER A 5 -23.65 -21.01 41.91
CA SER A 5 -24.77 -21.25 41.00
C SER A 5 -26.03 -20.59 41.58
N LYS A 6 -26.47 -19.47 40.99
CA LYS A 6 -27.73 -18.81 41.35
C LYS A 6 -28.88 -19.55 40.66
N GLN A 7 -29.89 -19.95 41.42
CA GLN A 7 -31.15 -20.43 40.86
C GLN A 7 -31.97 -19.21 40.42
N ILE A 8 -32.33 -19.14 39.14
CA ILE A 8 -33.16 -18.08 38.57
C ILE A 8 -34.50 -18.71 38.17
N VAL A 9 -35.59 -18.07 38.58
CA VAL A 9 -36.96 -18.43 38.18
C VAL A 9 -37.54 -17.26 37.39
N LEU A 10 -38.12 -17.56 36.24
CA LEU A 10 -38.84 -16.59 35.42
C LEU A 10 -40.34 -16.83 35.60
N GLN A 11 -41.06 -15.80 35.99
CA GLN A 11 -42.51 -15.84 36.19
C GLN A 11 -43.15 -14.69 35.43
N TRP A 12 -44.20 -14.99 34.67
CA TRP A 12 -45.01 -13.99 34.03
C TRP A 12 -46.06 -13.44 35.00
N ILE A 13 -46.19 -12.12 35.05
CA ILE A 13 -47.16 -11.42 35.89
C ILE A 13 -48.07 -10.56 34.99
N PRO A 14 -49.40 -10.75 35.03
CA PRO A 14 -50.32 -9.89 34.31
C PRO A 14 -50.25 -8.44 34.82
N GLY A 15 -50.45 -7.49 33.91
CA GLY A 15 -50.50 -6.07 34.25
C GLY A 15 -51.72 -5.73 35.10
N HIS A 16 -51.62 -4.66 35.90
CA HIS A 16 -52.73 -4.11 36.70
C HIS A 16 -53.36 -5.09 37.72
N CYS A 17 -52.56 -6.02 38.25
CA CYS A 17 -52.99 -6.98 39.26
C CYS A 17 -52.55 -6.61 40.69
N CYS A 18 -52.25 -5.34 40.98
CA CYS A 18 -51.89 -4.88 42.33
C CYS A 18 -50.63 -5.54 42.93
N VAL A 19 -49.76 -6.11 42.08
CA VAL A 19 -48.44 -6.60 42.49
C VAL A 19 -47.49 -5.42 42.60
N THR A 20 -47.18 -4.99 43.83
CA THR A 20 -46.41 -3.77 44.11
C THR A 20 -45.13 -3.65 43.29
N GLY A 21 -44.35 -4.73 43.15
CA GLY A 21 -43.13 -4.71 42.34
C GLY A 21 -43.37 -4.47 40.84
N ASN A 22 -44.44 -5.05 40.30
CA ASN A 22 -44.82 -4.87 38.90
C ASN A 22 -45.37 -3.45 38.66
N GLU A 23 -46.19 -2.95 39.58
CA GLU A 23 -46.77 -1.61 39.51
C GLU A 23 -45.76 -0.49 39.72
N LEU A 24 -44.68 -0.72 40.46
CA LEU A 24 -43.56 0.21 40.54
C LEU A 24 -42.65 0.14 39.31
N SER A 25 -42.47 -1.06 38.74
CA SER A 25 -41.61 -1.27 37.58
C SER A 25 -42.18 -0.61 36.31
N ASP A 26 -43.49 -0.70 36.08
CA ASP A 26 -44.14 -0.19 34.86
C ASP A 26 -43.99 1.34 34.67
N PRO A 27 -44.27 2.21 35.66
CA PRO A 27 -44.04 3.65 35.55
C PRO A 27 -42.57 4.01 35.36
N LEU A 28 -41.66 3.26 35.97
CA LEU A 28 -40.21 3.47 35.82
C LEU A 28 -39.75 3.09 34.41
N ALA A 29 -40.24 1.97 33.86
CA ALA A 29 -39.99 1.57 32.48
C ALA A 29 -40.55 2.61 31.49
N LYS A 30 -41.77 3.11 31.70
CA LYS A 30 -42.38 4.19 30.90
C LYS A 30 -41.57 5.48 30.96
N LYS A 31 -41.12 5.89 32.15
CA LYS A 31 -40.23 7.05 32.31
C LYS A 31 -38.91 6.85 31.56
N GLY A 32 -38.33 5.65 31.64
CA GLY A 32 -37.11 5.29 30.92
C GLY A 32 -37.30 5.32 29.40
N ALA A 33 -38.44 4.86 28.89
CA ALA A 33 -38.77 4.88 27.47
C ALA A 33 -38.90 6.31 26.91
N SER A 34 -39.30 7.28 27.75
CA SER A 34 -39.38 8.70 27.38
C SER A 34 -38.02 9.41 27.35
N ILE A 35 -36.95 8.80 27.85
CA ILE A 35 -35.60 9.38 27.78
C ILE A 35 -35.11 9.27 26.34
N GLN A 36 -34.91 10.41 25.67
CA GLN A 36 -34.30 10.45 24.35
C GLN A 36 -32.93 9.79 24.41
N GLN A 37 -32.80 8.66 23.74
CA GLN A 37 -31.51 8.04 23.51
C GLN A 37 -30.69 8.96 22.62
N THR A 38 -29.53 9.41 23.09
CA THR A 38 -28.56 10.07 22.22
C THR A 38 -28.12 9.05 21.18
N THR A 39 -28.67 9.15 19.96
CA THR A 39 -28.16 8.39 18.83
C THR A 39 -26.72 8.80 18.64
N ARG A 40 -25.77 7.93 19.03
CA ARG A 40 -24.38 8.05 18.58
C ARG A 40 -24.45 8.23 17.07
N LYS A 41 -24.00 9.36 16.55
CA LYS A 41 -23.87 9.56 15.10
C LYS A 41 -22.99 8.42 14.61
N VAL A 42 -23.61 7.41 13.99
CA VAL A 42 -22.90 6.25 13.49
C VAL A 42 -22.04 6.76 12.35
N VAL A 43 -20.72 6.78 12.54
CA VAL A 43 -19.80 7.08 11.47
C VAL A 43 -19.93 5.95 10.45
N PRO A 44 -20.30 6.23 9.19
CA PRO A 44 -20.38 5.19 8.18
C PRO A 44 -19.03 4.48 8.06
N PHE A 45 -19.05 3.15 7.93
CA PHE A 45 -17.84 2.34 7.80
C PHE A 45 -16.92 2.84 6.67
N THR A 46 -17.50 3.29 5.56
CA THR A 46 -16.77 3.88 4.42
C THR A 46 -15.97 5.12 4.82
N SER A 47 -16.55 6.00 5.64
CA SER A 47 -15.89 7.19 6.15
C SER A 47 -14.77 6.85 7.12
N ALA A 48 -15.02 5.96 8.07
CA ALA A 48 -13.99 5.48 9.01
C ALA A 48 -12.81 4.83 8.27
N LYS A 49 -13.10 3.86 7.39
CA LYS A 49 -12.10 3.18 6.56
C LYS A 49 -11.29 4.15 5.71
N ARG A 50 -11.92 5.19 5.16
CA ARG A 50 -11.22 6.22 4.37
C ARG A 50 -10.26 7.04 5.23
N ILE A 51 -10.68 7.44 6.43
CA ILE A 51 -9.83 8.19 7.37
C ILE A 51 -8.63 7.33 7.77
N ASP A 52 -8.85 6.08 8.14
CA ASP A 52 -7.78 5.15 8.53
C ASP A 52 -6.80 4.92 7.37
N LYS A 53 -7.33 4.63 6.18
CA LYS A 53 -6.50 4.43 4.97
C LYS A 53 -5.68 5.68 4.66
N LYS A 54 -6.26 6.87 4.76
CA LYS A 54 -5.54 8.13 4.54
C LYS A 54 -4.41 8.28 5.56
N LYS A 55 -4.69 8.10 6.85
CA LYS A 55 -3.69 8.23 7.91
C LYS A 55 -2.54 7.24 7.73
N MET A 56 -2.85 6.00 7.38
CA MET A 56 -1.85 4.96 7.11
C MET A 56 -0.98 5.32 5.91
N ASN A 57 -1.58 5.81 4.82
CA ASN A 57 -0.85 6.27 3.65
C ASN A 57 0.06 7.46 3.97
N ASP A 58 -0.44 8.47 4.69
CA ASP A 58 0.34 9.65 5.07
C ASP A 58 1.55 9.27 5.93
N LEU A 59 1.34 8.42 6.95
CA LEU A 59 2.42 7.91 7.80
C LEU A 59 3.43 7.06 7.02
N SER A 60 2.95 6.27 6.07
CA SER A 60 3.80 5.48 5.17
C SER A 60 4.67 6.40 4.32
N SER A 61 4.08 7.41 3.68
CA SER A 61 4.79 8.37 2.83
C SER A 61 5.87 9.14 3.59
N ILE A 62 5.56 9.62 4.80
CA ILE A 62 6.54 10.32 5.66
C ILE A 62 7.71 9.38 5.99
N ARG A 63 7.43 8.16 6.47
CA ARG A 63 8.47 7.18 6.79
C ARG A 63 9.34 6.82 5.58
N TYR A 64 8.75 6.68 4.40
CA TYR A 64 9.51 6.42 3.17
C TYR A 64 10.39 7.62 2.79
N ALA A 65 9.89 8.84 2.93
CA ALA A 65 10.66 10.06 2.66
C ALA A 65 11.85 10.20 3.62
N GLU A 66 11.65 9.98 4.92
CA GLU A 66 12.71 10.01 5.93
C GLU A 66 13.77 8.93 5.65
N ARG A 67 13.34 7.67 5.46
CA ARG A 67 14.24 6.53 5.26
C ARG A 67 15.09 6.62 3.99
N ASN A 68 14.60 7.33 2.97
CA ASN A 68 15.30 7.45 1.68
C ASN A 68 15.89 8.84 1.45
N SER A 69 15.80 9.75 2.42
CA SER A 69 16.24 11.15 2.31
C SER A 69 17.72 11.30 1.90
N ASN A 70 18.58 10.36 2.30
CA ASN A 70 20.01 10.35 1.98
C ASN A 70 20.35 9.62 0.67
N LYS A 71 19.37 9.09 -0.06
CA LYS A 71 19.61 8.31 -1.27
C LYS A 71 19.49 9.21 -2.50
N ILE A 72 20.55 9.27 -3.32
CA ILE A 72 20.60 10.09 -4.54
C ILE A 72 19.41 9.80 -5.46
N TRP A 73 19.07 8.52 -5.65
CA TRP A 73 17.95 8.12 -6.51
C TRP A 73 16.59 8.61 -6.00
N TRP A 74 16.41 8.86 -4.69
CA TRP A 74 15.11 9.28 -4.14
C TRP A 74 14.67 10.65 -4.66
N ASN A 75 15.61 11.59 -4.83
CA ASN A 75 15.32 12.89 -5.41
C ASN A 75 14.98 12.77 -6.89
N ASN A 76 15.69 11.91 -7.61
CA ASN A 76 15.50 11.71 -9.04
C ASN A 76 14.17 10.98 -9.37
N LEU A 77 13.57 10.27 -8.41
CA LEU A 77 12.27 9.62 -8.60
C LEU A 77 11.09 10.61 -8.64
N LYS A 78 11.25 11.83 -8.09
CA LYS A 78 10.16 12.83 -8.05
C LYS A 78 9.77 13.32 -9.45
N ASP A 79 10.70 13.23 -10.40
CA ASP A 79 10.52 13.71 -11.77
C ASP A 79 10.00 12.62 -12.73
N ILE A 80 9.76 11.41 -12.23
CA ILE A 80 9.23 10.32 -13.05
C ILE A 80 7.75 10.61 -13.38
N SER A 81 7.47 10.70 -14.68
CA SER A 81 6.13 10.96 -15.18
C SER A 81 5.23 9.76 -14.94
N MET A 82 4.09 9.98 -14.26
CA MET A 82 3.05 8.97 -14.07
C MET A 82 2.27 8.68 -15.37
N CYS A 83 2.94 8.08 -16.35
CA CYS A 83 2.42 7.84 -17.69
C CYS A 83 2.19 6.33 -17.96
N ALA A 84 2.47 5.86 -19.18
CA ALA A 84 2.39 4.45 -19.49
C ALA A 84 3.39 3.65 -18.63
N ARG A 85 2.90 2.58 -17.99
CA ARG A 85 3.69 1.69 -17.11
C ARG A 85 5.02 1.27 -17.70
N ARG A 86 5.07 1.01 -19.01
CA ARG A 86 6.30 0.62 -19.73
C ARG A 86 7.39 1.70 -19.61
N LYS A 87 7.01 2.98 -19.71
CA LYS A 87 7.94 4.12 -19.59
C LYS A 87 8.33 4.38 -18.14
N GLU A 88 7.37 4.36 -17.22
CA GLU A 88 7.63 4.48 -15.78
C GLU A 88 8.64 3.45 -15.29
N VAL A 89 8.48 2.17 -15.69
CA VAL A 89 9.39 1.09 -15.29
C VAL A 89 10.80 1.34 -15.84
N ALA A 90 10.93 1.72 -17.11
CA ALA A 90 12.24 2.03 -17.70
C ALA A 90 12.91 3.20 -16.96
N GLU A 91 12.19 4.30 -16.73
CA GLU A 91 12.71 5.47 -16.01
C GLU A 91 13.10 5.14 -14.57
N PHE A 92 12.28 4.38 -13.85
CA PHE A 92 12.56 3.94 -12.48
C PHE A 92 13.82 3.07 -12.42
N CYS A 93 13.89 2.04 -13.28
CA CYS A 93 15.00 1.10 -13.33
C CYS A 93 16.32 1.80 -13.67
N LEU A 94 16.33 2.68 -14.68
CA LEU A 94 17.51 3.47 -15.05
C LEU A 94 17.91 4.47 -13.97
N THR A 95 16.93 5.17 -13.36
CA THR A 95 17.18 6.18 -12.32
C THR A 95 17.74 5.57 -11.03
N THR A 96 17.26 4.38 -10.66
CA THR A 96 17.69 3.68 -9.44
C THR A 96 18.93 2.82 -9.66
N GLY A 97 19.42 2.70 -10.90
CA GLY A 97 20.50 1.77 -11.25
C GLY A 97 20.13 0.29 -11.03
N HIS A 98 18.83 -0.01 -10.98
CA HIS A 98 18.25 -1.36 -11.01
C HIS A 98 17.73 -1.64 -12.41
N ASP A 99 18.57 -1.35 -13.40
CA ASP A 99 18.26 -1.42 -14.82
C ASP A 99 18.15 -2.86 -15.34
N CYS A 100 18.57 -3.84 -14.53
CA CYS A 100 18.55 -5.24 -14.93
C CYS A 100 19.24 -5.45 -16.30
N LEU A 101 20.27 -4.64 -16.57
CA LEU A 101 21.22 -4.80 -17.67
C LEU A 101 22.40 -5.67 -17.20
N LEU A 102 23.26 -6.10 -18.12
CA LEU A 102 24.32 -7.06 -17.82
C LEU A 102 25.27 -6.60 -16.71
N LYS A 103 25.59 -5.30 -16.62
CA LYS A 103 26.40 -4.77 -15.51
C LYS A 103 25.74 -5.02 -14.15
N TYR A 104 24.44 -4.75 -14.04
CA TYR A 104 23.68 -5.00 -12.83
C TYR A 104 23.57 -6.49 -12.54
N PHE A 105 23.23 -7.31 -13.54
CA PHE A 105 23.10 -8.76 -13.38
C PHE A 105 24.40 -9.44 -12.99
N HIS A 106 25.54 -9.00 -13.53
CA HIS A 106 26.85 -9.49 -13.11
C HIS A 106 27.15 -9.14 -11.65
N ARG A 107 26.83 -7.90 -11.22
CA ARG A 107 27.02 -7.46 -9.83
C ARG A 107 26.22 -8.30 -8.83
N ILE A 108 25.04 -8.81 -9.21
CA ILE A 108 24.22 -9.70 -8.38
C ILE A 108 24.42 -11.19 -8.69
N HIS A 109 25.48 -11.52 -9.45
CA HIS A 109 25.87 -12.89 -9.80
C HIS A 109 24.81 -13.70 -10.58
N VAL A 110 23.96 -13.02 -11.36
CA VAL A 110 22.97 -13.64 -12.26
C VAL A 110 23.55 -13.86 -13.66
N ALA A 111 24.40 -12.95 -14.14
CA ALA A 111 25.06 -13.06 -15.44
C ALA A 111 26.58 -13.22 -15.27
N GLN A 112 27.20 -14.01 -16.15
CA GLN A 112 28.66 -14.18 -16.15
C GLN A 112 29.39 -13.02 -16.85
N ALA A 113 28.74 -12.36 -17.81
CA ALA A 113 29.29 -11.21 -18.52
C ALA A 113 28.66 -9.91 -18.04
N HIS A 114 29.48 -8.86 -17.92
CA HIS A 114 29.03 -7.49 -17.61
C HIS A 114 29.05 -6.56 -18.83
N PHE A 115 29.78 -6.93 -19.89
CA PHE A 115 29.98 -6.13 -21.09
C PHE A 115 28.82 -6.25 -22.09
N CYS A 116 28.70 -5.26 -22.97
CA CYS A 116 27.68 -5.22 -24.01
C CYS A 116 27.88 -6.33 -25.04
N MET A 117 26.93 -7.24 -25.13
CA MET A 117 26.92 -8.33 -26.13
C MET A 117 26.25 -7.92 -27.45
N LEU A 118 25.72 -6.69 -27.54
CA LEU A 118 25.04 -6.21 -28.73
C LEU A 118 25.98 -5.52 -29.72
N CYS A 119 27.20 -5.15 -29.29
CA CYS A 119 28.17 -4.41 -30.10
C CYS A 119 29.61 -4.73 -29.68
N ASP A 120 30.59 -4.40 -30.52
CA ASP A 120 31.98 -4.84 -30.34
C ASP A 120 32.82 -4.04 -29.33
N PHE A 121 32.26 -2.99 -28.71
CA PHE A 121 32.99 -2.08 -27.83
C PHE A 121 33.38 -2.70 -26.47
N ARG A 122 32.81 -3.85 -26.09
CA ARG A 122 33.11 -4.59 -24.83
C ARG A 122 33.11 -3.77 -23.53
N GLU A 123 32.41 -2.65 -23.51
CA GLU A 123 32.16 -1.84 -22.32
C GLU A 123 30.99 -2.41 -21.50
N ASP A 124 30.94 -2.09 -20.20
CA ASP A 124 29.82 -2.45 -19.32
C ASP A 124 28.45 -2.08 -19.90
N THR A 125 27.47 -2.97 -19.80
CA THR A 125 26.10 -2.66 -20.23
C THR A 125 25.35 -1.92 -19.13
N ASP A 126 25.39 -0.59 -19.17
CA ASP A 126 24.59 0.30 -18.34
C ASP A 126 23.80 1.32 -19.18
N ALA A 127 23.09 2.23 -18.50
CA ALA A 127 22.28 3.28 -19.10
C ALA A 127 23.04 4.13 -20.14
N ASP A 128 24.31 4.43 -19.89
CA ASP A 128 25.12 5.25 -20.80
C ASP A 128 25.56 4.44 -22.02
N ARG A 129 25.90 3.16 -21.82
CA ARG A 129 26.21 2.25 -22.92
C ARG A 129 25.03 2.05 -23.86
N ILE A 130 23.82 1.77 -23.33
CA ILE A 130 22.64 1.58 -24.20
C ILE A 130 22.30 2.86 -24.97
N ARG A 131 22.59 4.06 -24.43
CA ARG A 131 22.38 5.33 -25.13
C ARG A 131 23.28 5.47 -26.37
N ARG A 132 24.50 4.91 -26.31
CA ARG A 132 25.52 5.02 -27.38
C ARG A 132 25.68 3.74 -28.20
N CYS A 133 24.88 2.72 -27.94
CA CYS A 133 25.02 1.43 -28.60
C CYS A 133 24.54 1.53 -30.06
N PRO A 134 25.40 1.26 -31.07
CA PRO A 134 25.02 1.40 -32.48
C PRO A 134 24.00 0.36 -32.94
N SER A 135 23.89 -0.76 -32.22
CA SER A 135 22.98 -1.85 -32.55
C SER A 135 21.54 -1.60 -32.07
N LEU A 136 21.33 -0.58 -31.23
CA LEU A 136 20.01 -0.19 -30.76
C LEU A 136 19.44 0.92 -31.65
N LYS A 137 18.15 0.81 -31.97
CA LYS A 137 17.40 1.73 -32.84
C LYS A 137 16.26 2.33 -32.02
N GLY A 138 16.45 3.55 -31.52
CA GLY A 138 15.42 4.24 -30.74
C GLY A 138 15.75 5.71 -30.48
N PHE A 139 14.71 6.52 -30.34
CA PHE A 139 14.82 7.97 -30.09
C PHE A 139 14.69 8.35 -28.62
N SER A 140 14.27 7.40 -27.76
CA SER A 140 14.10 7.63 -26.33
C SER A 140 14.84 6.58 -25.52
N MET A 141 15.26 6.97 -24.30
CA MET A 141 15.87 6.03 -23.35
C MET A 141 14.97 4.84 -23.03
N CYS A 142 13.65 5.05 -22.97
CA CYS A 142 12.68 3.97 -22.75
C CYS A 142 12.72 2.94 -23.89
N ASN A 143 12.73 3.39 -25.15
CA ASN A 143 12.82 2.50 -26.31
C ASN A 143 14.13 1.72 -26.32
N LEU A 144 15.26 2.40 -26.10
CA LEU A 144 16.59 1.78 -26.08
C LEU A 144 16.71 0.75 -24.95
N TYR A 145 16.19 1.08 -23.77
CA TYR A 145 16.18 0.19 -22.60
C TYR A 145 15.43 -1.12 -22.89
N TRP A 146 14.19 -1.04 -23.36
CA TRP A 146 13.40 -2.24 -23.62
C TRP A 146 13.97 -3.05 -24.78
N GLN A 147 14.43 -2.40 -25.84
CA GLN A 147 15.07 -3.10 -26.96
C GLN A 147 16.35 -3.83 -26.52
N ALA A 148 17.18 -3.20 -25.69
CA ALA A 148 18.36 -3.85 -25.13
C ALA A 148 17.97 -5.07 -24.29
N ARG A 149 16.93 -4.95 -23.46
CA ARG A 149 16.45 -6.08 -22.65
C ARG A 149 15.98 -7.24 -23.52
N ASP A 150 15.15 -6.96 -24.53
CA ASP A 150 14.59 -7.99 -25.41
C ASP A 150 15.70 -8.77 -26.13
N LEU A 151 16.72 -8.07 -26.62
CA LEU A 151 17.86 -8.67 -27.31
C LEU A 151 18.83 -9.42 -26.37
N LEU A 152 18.99 -8.97 -25.12
CA LEU A 152 19.88 -9.60 -24.14
C LEU A 152 19.24 -10.76 -23.38
N SER A 153 17.90 -10.86 -23.40
CA SER A 153 17.14 -11.98 -22.82
C SER A 153 16.84 -13.11 -23.79
N SER A 154 17.21 -12.93 -25.07
CA SER A 154 17.11 -13.95 -26.12
C SER A 154 18.32 -14.89 -26.08
#